data_AF-A0AA36BT77-F1
#
_entry.id   AF-A0AA36BT77-F1
#
_cell.length_a   1.000
_cell.length_b   1.000
_cell.length_c   1.000
_cell.angle_alpha   90.00
_cell.angle_beta   90.00
_cell.angle_gamma   90.00
#
_symmetry.space_group_name_H-M   'P 1'
#
loop_
_entity.id
_entity.type
_entity.pdbx_description
1 polymer ?
#
loop_
_entity_poly.entity_id
_entity_poly.type
_entity_poly.pdbx_seq_one_letter_code
_entity_poly.pdbx_strand_id
1 'polypeptide(L)'
;MATTGEKRNVILAMDGSEHSNFALEFYKRNIYHPRDKVIAVHVPEYHKLQNSPSVITADADNLSEVFKEESGRIQKNVDTIKKRLDDAGLPDAEVKIIAGKPGEAIVHASQEEQAHLIVTGTRGLGTIRRTLVGSVSDYVLHHANVPVLICRHKSH
;
A
#
# COMPACT_ATOMS: atom_id res chain seq x y z
N MET A 1 -5.05 18.99 15.90
CA MET A 1 -5.64 17.92 16.74
C MET A 1 -7.05 17.69 16.22
N ALA A 2 -7.36 16.51 15.69
CA ALA A 2 -8.74 16.19 15.32
C ALA A 2 -9.57 16.21 16.60
N THR A 3 -10.54 17.12 16.67
CA THR A 3 -11.59 17.11 17.68
C THR A 3 -12.31 15.78 17.59
N THR A 4 -12.60 15.16 18.73
CA THR A 4 -13.03 13.76 18.92
C THR A 4 -14.44 13.44 18.38
N GLY A 5 -14.87 14.06 17.27
CA GLY A 5 -16.22 13.93 16.72
C GLY A 5 -16.33 13.98 15.19
N GLU A 6 -15.25 14.20 14.43
CA GLU A 6 -15.34 14.28 12.96
C GLU A 6 -14.96 12.96 12.27
N LYS A 7 -15.64 12.68 11.16
CA LYS A 7 -15.34 11.54 10.28
C LYS A 7 -13.96 11.76 9.66
N ARG A 8 -13.06 10.78 9.76
CA ARG A 8 -11.73 10.84 9.15
C ARG A 8 -11.69 9.92 7.94
N ASN A 9 -11.12 10.39 6.85
CA ASN A 9 -10.72 9.53 5.75
C ASN A 9 -9.27 9.09 6.02
N VAL A 10 -9.02 7.78 6.09
CA VAL A 10 -7.72 7.22 6.42
C VAL A 10 -7.21 6.38 5.26
N ILE A 11 -6.05 6.75 4.73
CA ILE A 11 -5.37 6.00 3.68
C ILE A 11 -4.45 4.97 4.34
N LEU A 12 -4.66 3.69 4.04
CA LEU A 12 -3.75 2.60 4.36
C LEU A 12 -2.96 2.23 3.11
N ALA A 13 -1.68 2.57 3.05
CA ALA A 13 -0.82 2.13 1.96
C ALA A 13 -0.44 0.65 2.17
N MET A 14 -0.95 -0.22 1.29
CA MET A 14 -0.78 -1.67 1.42
C MET A 14 -0.29 -2.32 0.15
N ASP A 15 0.69 -3.21 0.29
CA ASP A 15 1.26 -4.00 -0.80
C ASP A 15 1.15 -5.51 -0.57
N GLY A 16 0.46 -5.93 0.50
CA GLY A 16 0.32 -7.33 0.91
C GLY A 16 1.53 -7.87 1.70
N SER A 17 2.57 -7.07 1.91
CA SER A 17 3.72 -7.46 2.73
C SER A 17 3.37 -7.51 4.23
N GLU A 18 4.14 -8.29 5.00
CA GLU A 18 4.06 -8.31 6.47
C GLU A 18 4.19 -6.93 7.12
N HIS A 19 4.97 -6.03 6.52
CA HIS A 19 5.15 -4.67 7.01
C HIS A 19 3.88 -3.83 6.84
N SER A 20 3.21 -3.94 5.69
CA SER A 20 1.94 -3.26 5.44
C SER A 20 0.81 -3.85 6.30
N ASN A 21 0.79 -5.18 6.45
CA ASN A 21 -0.16 -5.88 7.32
C ASN A 21 0.02 -5.45 8.78
N PHE A 22 1.26 -5.38 9.28
CA PHE A 22 1.52 -4.85 10.63
C PHE A 22 1.03 -3.41 10.80
N ALA A 23 1.15 -2.57 9.77
CA ALA A 23 0.66 -1.20 9.82
C ALA A 23 -0.87 -1.13 9.97
N LEU A 24 -1.60 -1.99 9.25
CA LEU A 24 -3.04 -2.19 9.41
C LEU A 24 -3.38 -2.60 10.85
N GLU A 25 -2.75 -3.65 11.38
CA GLU A 25 -3.02 -4.12 12.75
C GLU A 25 -2.73 -3.04 13.80
N PHE A 26 -1.61 -2.32 13.63
CA PHE A 26 -1.23 -1.25 14.54
C PHE A 26 -2.25 -0.12 14.51
N TYR A 27 -2.67 0.31 13.33
CA TYR A 27 -3.72 1.32 13.18
C TYR A 27 -5.02 0.85 13.85
N LYS A 28 -5.47 -0.37 13.51
CA LYS A 28 -6.72 -0.93 14.04
C LYS A 28 -6.72 -0.99 15.57
N ARG A 29 -5.61 -1.41 16.17
CA ARG A 29 -5.52 -1.59 17.62
C ARG A 29 -5.37 -0.28 18.40
N ASN A 30 -4.67 0.72 17.85
CA ASN A 30 -4.22 1.86 18.65
C ASN A 30 -4.80 3.21 18.21
N ILE A 31 -5.26 3.35 16.96
CA ILE A 31 -5.56 4.66 16.36
C ILE A 31 -6.97 4.71 15.74
N TYR A 32 -7.49 3.55 15.31
CA TYR A 32 -8.79 3.44 14.65
C TYR A 32 -9.93 4.01 15.50
N HIS A 33 -10.85 4.67 14.81
CA HIS A 33 -12.10 5.15 15.35
C HIS A 33 -13.26 4.56 14.52
N PRO A 34 -14.41 4.18 15.13
CA PRO A 34 -15.54 3.58 14.40
C PRO A 34 -16.10 4.40 13.23
N ARG A 35 -15.84 5.71 13.21
CA ARG A 35 -16.27 6.62 12.13
C ARG A 35 -15.23 6.82 11.04
N ASP A 36 -14.09 6.14 11.08
CA ASP A 36 -13.08 6.25 10.03
C ASP A 36 -13.59 5.62 8.74
N LYS A 37 -13.54 6.36 7.63
CA LYS A 37 -13.60 5.79 6.28
C LYS A 37 -12.19 5.28 5.97
N VAL A 38 -12.02 3.97 5.94
CA VAL A 38 -10.74 3.33 5.63
C VAL A 38 -10.65 3.04 4.15
N ILE A 39 -9.57 3.50 3.52
CA ILE A 39 -9.28 3.31 2.10
C ILE A 39 -7.89 2.67 2.00
N ALA A 40 -7.84 1.39 1.66
CA ALA A 40 -6.61 0.68 1.36
C ALA A 40 -6.16 1.01 -0.07
N VAL A 41 -4.99 1.63 -0.20
CA VAL A 41 -4.40 1.99 -1.48
C VAL A 41 -3.28 1.00 -1.80
N HIS A 42 -3.45 0.27 -2.89
CA HIS A 42 -2.44 -0.60 -3.47
C HIS A 42 -1.91 -0.01 -4.77
N VAL A 43 -0.59 0.08 -4.90
CA VAL A 43 0.08 0.53 -6.13
C VAL A 43 0.93 -0.62 -6.65
N PRO A 44 0.46 -1.37 -7.66
CA PRO A 44 1.22 -2.49 -8.21
C PRO A 44 2.55 -2.04 -8.81
N GLU A 45 3.63 -2.74 -8.46
CA GLU A 45 4.94 -2.53 -9.08
C GLU A 45 5.17 -3.56 -10.20
N TYR A 46 5.16 -3.09 -11.45
CA TYR A 46 5.35 -3.89 -12.67
C TYR A 46 6.83 -4.19 -12.98
N HIS A 47 7.67 -4.37 -11.94
CA HIS A 47 9.13 -4.45 -12.04
C HIS A 47 9.65 -5.43 -13.10
N LYS A 48 8.93 -6.54 -13.35
CA LYS A 48 9.33 -7.52 -14.37
C LYS A 48 9.06 -7.04 -15.80
N LEU A 49 8.00 -6.27 -16.04
CA LEU A 49 7.71 -5.76 -17.39
C LEU A 49 8.75 -4.71 -17.82
N GLN A 50 9.26 -3.92 -16.88
CA GLN A 50 10.20 -2.83 -17.19
C GLN A 50 11.66 -3.29 -17.35
N ASN A 51 12.05 -4.40 -16.73
CA ASN A 51 13.45 -4.85 -16.68
C ASN A 51 13.68 -6.29 -17.16
N SER A 52 12.66 -7.00 -17.67
CA SER A 52 12.87 -8.36 -18.18
C SER A 52 13.54 -8.32 -19.56
N PRO A 53 14.72 -8.95 -19.75
CA PRO A 53 15.31 -9.14 -21.07
C PRO A 53 14.33 -9.77 -22.05
N SER A 54 13.44 -10.63 -21.54
CA SER A 54 12.40 -11.30 -22.30
C SER A 54 11.43 -10.30 -22.93
N VAL A 55 11.07 -9.18 -22.30
CA VAL A 55 10.13 -8.20 -22.91
C VAL A 55 10.76 -7.47 -24.10
N ILE A 56 12.09 -7.29 -24.08
CA ILE A 56 12.85 -6.62 -25.14
C ILE A 56 13.06 -7.57 -26.34
N THR A 57 13.14 -8.88 -26.11
CA THR A 57 13.40 -9.91 -27.14
C THR A 57 12.20 -10.82 -27.46
N ALA A 58 11.03 -10.60 -26.84
CA ALA A 58 9.89 -11.53 -26.93
C ALA A 58 9.09 -11.39 -28.22
N ASP A 59 8.66 -12.54 -28.72
CA ASP A 59 7.49 -12.71 -29.59
C ASP A 59 6.18 -12.63 -28.77
N ALA A 60 5.04 -12.59 -29.46
CA ALA A 60 3.73 -12.34 -28.85
C ALA A 60 3.36 -13.35 -27.73
N ASP A 61 3.82 -14.60 -27.83
CA ASP A 61 3.50 -15.65 -26.86
C ASP A 61 4.23 -15.43 -25.53
N ASN A 62 5.53 -15.08 -25.56
CA ASN A 62 6.31 -14.77 -24.36
C ASN A 62 5.81 -13.50 -23.64
N LEU A 63 5.32 -12.50 -24.38
CA LEU A 63 4.69 -11.32 -23.78
C LEU A 63 3.43 -11.71 -22.99
N SER A 64 2.57 -12.55 -23.58
CA SER A 64 1.31 -12.96 -22.97
C SER A 64 1.50 -13.68 -21.63
N GLU A 65 2.54 -14.50 -21.51
CA GLU A 65 2.87 -15.24 -20.30
C GLU A 65 3.37 -14.32 -19.19
N VAL A 66 4.27 -13.38 -19.51
CA VAL A 66 4.73 -12.36 -18.55
C VAL A 66 3.57 -11.52 -18.04
N PHE A 67 2.64 -11.10 -18.92
CA PHE A 67 1.43 -10.37 -18.50
C PHE A 67 0.53 -11.21 -17.59
N LYS A 68 0.36 -12.52 -17.86
CA LYS A 68 -0.41 -13.43 -17.01
C LYS A 68 0.23 -13.60 -15.64
N GLU A 69 1.54 -13.82 -15.57
CA GLU A 69 2.27 -13.93 -14.30
C GLU A 69 2.13 -12.66 -13.45
N GLU A 70 2.35 -11.49 -14.06
CA GLU A 70 2.25 -10.22 -13.36
C GLU A 70 0.83 -9.95 -12.88
N SER A 71 -0.17 -10.21 -13.73
CA SER A 71 -1.58 -10.10 -13.35
C SER A 71 -1.92 -11.03 -12.18
N GLY A 72 -1.43 -12.27 -12.20
CA GLY A 72 -1.62 -13.24 -11.11
C GLY A 72 -0.98 -12.77 -9.80
N ARG A 73 0.22 -12.17 -9.87
CA ARG A 73 0.91 -11.62 -8.69
C ARG A 73 0.15 -10.43 -8.10
N ILE A 74 -0.33 -9.52 -8.94
CA ILE A 74 -1.13 -8.37 -8.52
C ILE A 74 -2.43 -8.84 -7.87
N GLN A 75 -3.13 -9.79 -8.52
CA GLN A 75 -4.36 -10.35 -7.98
C GLN A 75 -4.13 -10.99 -6.61
N LYS A 76 -3.06 -11.78 -6.46
CA LYS A 76 -2.69 -12.39 -5.17
C LYS A 76 -2.45 -11.34 -4.08
N ASN A 77 -1.78 -10.23 -4.39
CA ASN A 77 -1.55 -9.15 -3.44
C ASN A 77 -2.87 -8.48 -3.02
N VAL A 78 -3.75 -8.21 -3.98
CA VAL A 78 -5.09 -7.65 -3.73
C VAL A 78 -5.92 -8.58 -2.86
N ASP A 79 -5.92 -9.89 -3.16
CA ASP A 79 -6.65 -10.88 -2.36
C ASP A 79 -6.09 -10.96 -0.93
N THR A 80 -4.77 -10.88 -0.79
CA THR A 80 -4.11 -10.81 0.52
C THR A 80 -4.56 -9.56 1.29
N ILE A 81 -4.55 -8.39 0.66
CA ILE A 81 -4.98 -7.13 1.28
C ILE A 81 -6.44 -7.23 1.75
N LYS A 82 -7.35 -7.68 0.88
CA LYS A 82 -8.77 -7.87 1.21
C LYS A 82 -8.94 -8.82 2.39
N LYS A 83 -8.27 -9.97 2.36
CA LYS A 83 -8.32 -10.93 3.47
C LYS A 83 -7.83 -10.30 4.77
N ARG A 84 -6.73 -9.55 4.76
CA ARG A 84 -6.18 -8.93 5.97
C ARG A 84 -7.08 -7.83 6.53
N LEU A 85 -7.75 -7.07 5.67
CA LEU A 85 -8.77 -6.10 6.09
C LEU A 85 -9.95 -6.79 6.78
N ASP A 86 -10.43 -7.89 6.20
CA ASP A 86 -11.50 -8.70 6.79
C ASP A 86 -11.08 -9.30 8.14
N ASP A 87 -9.91 -9.94 8.21
CA ASP A 87 -9.34 -10.50 9.45
C ASP A 87 -9.20 -9.42 10.55
N ALA A 88 -8.93 -8.15 10.18
CA ALA A 88 -8.83 -7.01 11.09
C ALA A 88 -10.18 -6.39 11.48
N GLY A 89 -11.31 -6.96 11.01
CA GLY A 89 -12.65 -6.45 11.26
C GLY A 89 -12.94 -5.13 10.54
N LEU A 90 -12.44 -4.99 9.31
CA LEU A 90 -12.71 -3.89 8.38
C LEU A 90 -13.18 -4.40 7.00
N PRO A 91 -14.22 -5.26 6.93
CA PRO A 91 -14.68 -5.84 5.66
C PRO A 91 -15.19 -4.79 4.65
N ASP A 92 -15.68 -3.65 5.15
CA ASP A 92 -16.21 -2.55 4.33
C ASP A 92 -15.14 -1.54 3.88
N ALA A 93 -13.86 -1.79 4.17
CA ALA A 93 -12.78 -0.91 3.73
C ALA A 93 -12.70 -0.89 2.19
N GLU A 94 -12.61 0.30 1.62
CA GLU A 94 -12.46 0.47 0.18
C GLU A 94 -11.05 0.05 -0.25
N VAL A 95 -10.93 -0.79 -1.29
CA VAL A 95 -9.62 -1.17 -1.85
C VAL A 95 -9.45 -0.51 -3.21
N LYS A 96 -8.53 0.45 -3.30
CA LYS A 96 -8.16 1.15 -4.53
C LYS A 96 -6.85 0.60 -5.09
N ILE A 97 -6.88 0.18 -6.35
CA ILE A 97 -5.68 -0.21 -7.10
C ILE A 97 -5.32 0.96 -8.02
N ILE A 98 -4.18 1.58 -7.79
CA ILE A 98 -3.75 2.77 -8.53
C ILE A 98 -2.49 2.42 -9.33
N ALA A 99 -2.45 2.81 -10.60
CA ALA A 99 -1.24 2.65 -11.42
C ALA A 99 -0.29 3.84 -11.22
N GLY A 100 1.01 3.60 -11.28
CA GLY A 100 2.03 4.65 -11.21
C GLY A 100 3.15 4.31 -10.24
N LYS A 101 3.88 5.35 -9.80
CA LYS A 101 4.92 5.21 -8.79
C LYS A 101 4.28 5.18 -7.39
N PRO A 102 4.58 4.19 -6.53
CA PRO A 102 3.89 4.01 -5.26
C PRO A 102 3.81 5.25 -4.37
N GLY A 103 4.95 5.92 -4.11
CA GLY A 103 4.97 7.10 -3.24
C GLY A 103 4.12 8.26 -3.77
N GLU A 104 4.27 8.58 -5.06
CA GLU A 104 3.50 9.63 -5.75
C GLU A 104 1.99 9.32 -5.74
N ALA A 105 1.62 8.09 -6.11
CA ALA A 105 0.24 7.65 -6.18
C ALA A 105 -0.45 7.66 -4.80
N ILE A 106 0.25 7.26 -3.73
CA ILE A 106 -0.30 7.32 -2.36
C ILE A 106 -0.57 8.76 -1.93
N VAL A 107 0.37 9.68 -2.18
CA VAL A 107 0.21 11.11 -1.84
C VAL A 107 -0.95 11.71 -2.65
N HIS A 108 -1.02 11.42 -3.95
CA HIS A 108 -2.11 11.88 -4.81
C HIS A 108 -3.47 11.35 -4.32
N ALA A 109 -3.57 10.05 -4.03
CA ALA A 109 -4.79 9.44 -3.49
C ALA A 109 -5.22 10.09 -2.16
N SER A 110 -4.26 10.47 -1.31
CA SER A 110 -4.56 11.16 -0.06
C SER A 110 -5.19 12.54 -0.27
N GLN A 111 -4.81 13.23 -1.35
CA GLN A 111 -5.40 14.52 -1.71
C GLN A 111 -6.79 14.35 -2.30
N GLU A 112 -6.97 13.42 -3.25
CA GLU A 112 -8.26 13.13 -3.88
C GLU A 112 -9.32 12.69 -2.86
N GLU A 113 -8.93 11.83 -1.91
CA GLU A 113 -9.81 11.32 -0.88
C GLU A 113 -9.96 12.28 0.31
N GLN A 114 -9.35 13.47 0.26
CA GLN A 114 -9.32 14.41 1.39
C GLN A 114 -8.94 13.70 2.70
N ALA A 115 -7.87 12.92 2.65
CA ALA A 115 -7.41 12.12 3.76
C ALA A 115 -7.05 13.00 4.97
N HIS A 116 -7.16 12.41 6.15
CA HIS A 116 -6.79 13.04 7.41
C HIS A 116 -5.56 12.37 8.02
N LEU A 117 -5.21 11.18 7.54
CA LEU A 117 -4.08 10.37 7.99
C LEU A 117 -3.69 9.41 6.87
N ILE A 118 -2.38 9.30 6.63
CA ILE A 118 -1.80 8.20 5.85
C ILE A 118 -1.12 7.25 6.83
N VAL A 119 -1.37 5.96 6.69
CA VAL A 119 -0.75 4.89 7.46
C VAL A 119 0.02 4.00 6.50
N THR A 120 1.28 3.71 6.82
CA THR A 120 2.13 2.84 6.01
C THR A 120 3.07 2.01 6.89
N GLY A 121 3.55 0.89 6.34
CA GLY A 121 4.68 0.16 6.92
C GLY A 121 5.99 0.93 6.74
N THR A 122 7.04 0.50 7.43
CA THR A 122 8.41 1.01 7.17
C THR A 122 9.01 0.50 5.86
N ARG A 123 8.50 -0.61 5.32
CA ARG A 123 9.01 -1.29 4.12
C ARG A 123 7.85 -1.97 3.39
N GLY A 124 8.12 -2.42 2.18
CA GLY A 124 7.23 -3.24 1.36
C GLY A 124 7.86 -4.55 0.90
N LEU A 125 7.34 -5.12 -0.19
CA LEU A 125 7.79 -6.39 -0.79
C LEU A 125 9.24 -6.37 -1.32
N GLY A 126 9.79 -5.18 -1.63
CA GLY A 126 11.00 -5.07 -2.46
C GLY A 126 12.34 -4.75 -1.77
N THR A 127 12.44 -4.57 -0.44
CA THR A 127 13.59 -3.83 0.12
C THR A 127 14.59 -4.60 1.00
N ILE A 128 15.86 -4.33 0.67
CA ILE A 128 17.17 -4.75 1.20
C ILE A 128 17.36 -4.40 2.70
N ARG A 129 18.03 -5.28 3.47
CA ARG A 129 18.27 -5.20 4.93
C ARG A 129 18.97 -3.94 5.48
N ARG A 130 19.43 -2.99 4.66
CA ARG A 130 20.38 -1.93 5.07
C ARG A 130 19.78 -0.56 5.42
N THR A 131 18.56 -0.23 4.99
CA THR A 131 17.91 1.07 5.32
C THR A 131 16.86 0.91 6.41
N LEU A 132 16.67 1.89 7.29
CA LEU A 132 15.65 1.85 8.37
C LEU A 132 14.21 2.09 7.86
N VAL A 133 14.07 2.87 6.79
CA VAL A 133 12.82 3.23 6.10
C VAL A 133 12.98 2.89 4.61
N GLY A 134 11.92 2.36 3.99
CA GLY A 134 11.85 2.03 2.57
C GLY A 134 11.54 3.26 1.71
N SER A 135 11.89 3.20 0.43
CA SER A 135 11.76 4.33 -0.50
C SER A 135 10.34 4.90 -0.58
N VAL A 136 9.31 4.05 -0.54
CA VAL A 136 7.92 4.49 -0.61
C VAL A 136 7.51 5.27 0.64
N SER A 137 7.78 4.73 1.83
CA SER A 137 7.43 5.37 3.10
C SER A 137 8.24 6.66 3.31
N ASP A 138 9.50 6.68 2.87
CA ASP A 138 10.34 7.87 2.87
C ASP A 138 9.79 8.96 1.93
N TYR A 139 9.36 8.59 0.72
CA TYR A 139 8.71 9.52 -0.19
C TYR A 139 7.43 10.11 0.42
N VAL A 140 6.54 9.26 0.94
CA VAL A 140 5.28 9.69 1.57
C VAL A 140 5.55 10.63 2.75
N LEU A 141 6.54 10.33 3.59
CA LEU A 141 6.91 11.16 4.74
C LEU A 141 7.25 12.60 4.34
N HIS A 142 7.95 12.78 3.22
CA HIS A 142 8.42 14.09 2.78
C HIS A 142 7.39 14.88 1.96
N HIS A 143 6.39 14.21 1.36
CA HIS A 143 5.49 14.84 0.39
C HIS A 143 4.01 14.85 0.81
N ALA A 144 3.62 14.11 1.84
CA ALA A 144 2.25 14.13 2.33
C ALA A 144 1.88 15.50 2.92
N ASN A 145 0.67 15.97 2.62
CA ASN A 145 0.08 17.19 3.20
C ASN A 145 -0.72 16.91 4.48
N VAL A 146 -0.78 15.65 4.91
CA VAL A 146 -1.53 15.17 6.08
C VAL A 146 -0.58 14.40 7.00
N PRO A 147 -0.91 14.22 8.28
CA PRO A 147 -0.12 13.38 9.18
C PRO A 147 0.15 11.99 8.58
N VAL A 148 1.37 11.50 8.80
CA VAL A 148 1.81 10.17 8.35
C VAL A 148 2.17 9.32 9.57
N LEU A 149 1.56 8.16 9.69
CA LEU A 149 1.90 7.13 10.66
C LEU A 149 2.72 6.03 9.97
N ILE A 150 4.00 5.93 10.31
CA ILE A 150 4.90 4.90 9.81
C ILE A 150 5.10 3.82 10.88
N CYS A 151 4.56 2.63 10.61
CA CYS A 151 4.60 1.51 11.54
C CYS A 151 5.86 0.67 11.31
N ARG A 152 6.77 0.68 12.29
CA ARG A 152 7.96 -0.18 12.28
C ARG A 152 7.61 -1.58 12.77
N HIS A 153 7.64 -2.54 11.85
CA HIS A 153 7.62 -3.96 12.20
C HIS A 153 9.02 -4.39 12.64
N LYS A 154 9.15 -5.01 13.82
CA LYS A 154 10.40 -5.63 14.26
C LYS A 154 10.60 -6.91 13.46
N SER A 155 11.37 -6.83 12.37
CA SER A 155 11.91 -8.03 11.73
C SER A 155 12.96 -8.62 12.69
N HIS A 156 12.85 -9.91 13.02
CA HIS A 156 13.93 -10.66 13.64
C HIS A 156 15.15 -10.73 12.73
#